data_AF-A0A7C5FLV6-F1
#
_entry.id   AF-A0A7C5FLV6-F1
#
_cell.length_a   1.000
_cell.length_b   1.000
_cell.length_c   1.000
_cell.angle_alpha   90.00
_cell.angle_beta   90.00
_cell.angle_gamma   90.00
#
_symmetry.space_group_name_H-M   'P 1'
#
loop_
_entity.id
_entity.type
_entity.pdbx_description
1 polymer ?
#
loop_
_entity_poly.entity_id
_entity_poly.type
_entity_poly.pdbx_seq_one_letter_code
_entity_poly.pdbx_strand_id
1 'polypeptide(L)'
;MHRALRLLLLGSFIVALLVSAGFGAADVERRGFIIIHGVPQIKQEGNLCGAAVLAAVMAFWGYKTTQQSVAKEVFDETLQAASGGDLVRYARYKGLSAYSYAGSLADLKAKLELGMPIIVLHDGGRNESIGHYRIVIGCDDASKSLIFIDPLDAGIYSVSYDEFLALWKRFGNWSLLVCPSSLDVFSVELGDTNPVVHFDLAYAYRRHGEAKLAEQESRIAVGLGGRQVLVKSESVRGAKGSSVKSANSRVSARGR
;
A
#
# COMPACT_ATOMS: atom_id res chain seq x y z
N MET A 1 37.56 -87.25 -6.54
CA MET A 1 37.58 -88.00 -7.82
C MET A 1 36.13 -88.04 -8.28
N HIS A 2 35.63 -87.41 -9.34
CA HIS A 2 36.15 -87.08 -10.66
C HIS A 2 35.69 -85.68 -11.12
N ARG A 3 36.48 -85.12 -12.03
CA ARG A 3 36.24 -83.92 -12.82
C ARG A 3 35.32 -84.22 -14.01
N ALA A 4 34.87 -83.12 -14.65
CA ALA A 4 34.29 -82.98 -16.00
C ALA A 4 32.74 -83.01 -16.02
N LEU A 5 32.02 -82.22 -16.83
CA LEU A 5 32.39 -81.48 -18.04
C LEU A 5 31.39 -80.34 -18.27
N ARG A 6 31.88 -79.24 -18.84
CA ARG A 6 31.13 -78.05 -19.28
C ARG A 6 30.13 -78.40 -20.40
N LEU A 7 28.97 -77.74 -20.42
CA LEU A 7 28.38 -77.29 -21.68
C LEU A 7 27.56 -76.01 -21.49
N LEU A 8 27.93 -75.02 -22.30
CA LEU A 8 27.33 -73.70 -22.43
C LEU A 8 25.92 -73.80 -23.02
N LEU A 9 24.96 -73.08 -22.44
CA LEU A 9 23.85 -72.52 -23.20
C LEU A 9 23.68 -71.05 -22.79
N LEU A 10 24.01 -70.17 -23.74
CA LEU A 10 23.70 -68.76 -23.73
C LEU A 10 22.18 -68.58 -23.60
N GLY A 11 21.74 -68.09 -22.45
CA GLY A 11 20.40 -67.51 -22.28
C GLY A 11 20.54 -66.01 -22.10
N SER A 12 20.36 -65.25 -23.19
CA SER A 12 20.21 -63.80 -23.15
C SER A 12 18.93 -63.47 -22.37
N PHE A 13 19.06 -63.10 -21.10
CA PHE A 13 17.99 -62.46 -20.35
C PHE A 13 18.33 -60.99 -20.16
N ILE A 14 17.79 -60.18 -21.05
CA ILE A 14 17.67 -58.73 -20.91
C ILE A 14 16.83 -58.50 -19.65
N VAL A 15 17.47 -58.19 -18.53
CA VAL A 15 16.78 -57.64 -17.37
C VAL A 15 16.52 -56.17 -17.70
N ALA A 16 15.30 -55.89 -18.17
CA ALA A 16 14.79 -54.54 -18.31
C ALA A 16 14.73 -53.89 -16.93
N LEU A 17 15.62 -52.93 -16.66
CA LEU A 17 15.50 -52.00 -15.56
C LEU A 17 14.27 -51.13 -15.81
N LEU A 18 13.13 -51.49 -15.23
CA LEU A 18 12.02 -50.57 -15.02
C LEU A 18 12.35 -49.70 -13.81
N VAL A 19 13.15 -48.66 -14.04
CA VAL A 19 13.17 -47.50 -13.15
C VAL A 19 11.86 -46.76 -13.40
N SER A 20 10.83 -47.09 -12.61
CA SER A 20 9.65 -46.24 -12.49
C SER A 20 10.10 -44.93 -11.84
N ALA A 21 10.44 -43.96 -12.69
CA ALA A 21 10.53 -42.55 -12.33
C ALA A 21 9.13 -42.08 -11.88
N GLY A 22 8.78 -42.38 -10.63
CA GLY A 22 7.69 -41.75 -9.91
C GLY A 22 8.12 -40.39 -9.40
N PHE A 23 8.45 -39.48 -10.31
CA PHE A 23 8.59 -38.05 -10.03
C PHE A 23 7.84 -37.31 -11.13
N GLY A 24 6.81 -36.56 -10.75
CA GLY A 24 5.99 -35.78 -11.67
C GLY A 24 4.53 -36.22 -11.73
N ALA A 25 3.88 -36.42 -10.58
CA ALA A 25 2.45 -36.18 -10.50
C ALA A 25 2.23 -34.66 -10.61
N ALA A 26 2.20 -34.19 -11.86
CA ALA A 26 1.48 -33.01 -12.33
C ALA A 26 1.29 -31.88 -11.31
N ASP A 27 2.36 -31.17 -10.98
CA ASP A 27 2.22 -29.74 -10.74
C ASP A 27 2.16 -29.08 -12.12
N VAL A 28 1.01 -29.23 -12.77
CA VAL A 28 0.67 -28.33 -13.88
C VAL A 28 0.43 -27.00 -13.17
N GLU A 29 1.49 -26.22 -13.06
CA GLU A 29 1.47 -24.81 -12.73
C GLU A 29 0.31 -24.21 -13.55
N ARG A 30 -0.83 -23.96 -12.89
CA ARG A 30 -1.99 -23.38 -13.56
C ARG A 30 -1.61 -21.96 -13.90
N ARG A 31 -0.99 -21.78 -15.07
CA ARG A 31 -0.66 -20.45 -15.59
C ARG A 31 -1.93 -19.60 -15.52
N GLY A 32 -1.85 -18.50 -14.77
CA GLY A 32 -2.96 -17.58 -14.57
C GLY A 32 -3.89 -17.87 -13.37
N PHE A 33 -3.62 -18.89 -12.54
CA PHE A 33 -4.25 -19.03 -11.22
C PHE A 33 -3.26 -18.65 -10.13
N ILE A 34 -3.60 -17.62 -9.34
CA ILE A 34 -2.79 -17.12 -8.24
C ILE A 34 -3.67 -17.02 -7.01
N ILE A 35 -3.19 -17.50 -5.86
CA ILE A 35 -3.86 -17.32 -4.58
C ILE A 35 -2.83 -17.20 -3.46
N ILE A 36 -2.95 -16.16 -2.65
CA ILE A 36 -2.15 -15.93 -1.46
C ILE A 36 -2.89 -16.57 -0.29
N HIS A 37 -2.27 -17.59 0.30
CA HIS A 37 -2.78 -18.25 1.49
C HIS A 37 -2.32 -17.55 2.77
N GLY A 38 -3.09 -17.70 3.86
CA GLY A 38 -2.68 -17.26 5.20
C GLY A 38 -3.02 -15.80 5.54
N VAL A 39 -3.64 -15.04 4.64
CA VAL A 39 -4.21 -13.72 4.97
C VAL A 39 -5.39 -13.91 5.92
N PRO A 40 -5.36 -13.38 7.16
CA PRO A 40 -6.44 -13.56 8.12
C PRO A 40 -7.76 -12.96 7.65
N GLN A 41 -8.85 -13.70 7.84
CA GLN A 41 -10.21 -13.21 7.60
C GLN A 41 -10.73 -12.51 8.87
N ILE A 42 -10.69 -11.17 8.91
CA ILE A 42 -11.17 -10.38 10.05
C ILE A 42 -12.53 -9.78 9.70
N LYS A 43 -13.56 -10.16 10.48
CA LYS A 43 -14.89 -9.55 10.37
C LYS A 43 -14.88 -8.16 11.02
N GLN A 44 -15.27 -7.14 10.29
CA GLN A 44 -15.37 -5.77 10.78
C GLN A 44 -16.45 -5.64 11.85
N GLU A 45 -16.19 -4.78 12.83
CA GLU A 45 -17.19 -4.28 13.77
C GLU A 45 -17.68 -2.91 13.29
N GLY A 46 -19.00 -2.71 13.16
CA GLY A 46 -19.56 -1.43 12.69
C GLY A 46 -18.90 -0.95 11.38
N ASN A 47 -18.46 0.31 11.37
CA ASN A 47 -17.84 0.95 10.19
C ASN A 47 -16.31 0.78 10.11
N LEU A 48 -15.76 -0.30 10.69
CA LEU A 48 -14.32 -0.51 10.76
C LEU A 48 -13.73 -1.31 9.58
N CYS A 49 -14.31 -1.26 8.37
CA CYS A 49 -13.80 -2.03 7.23
C CYS A 49 -12.31 -1.71 6.94
N GLY A 50 -11.92 -0.44 6.94
CA GLY A 50 -10.53 -0.02 6.74
C GLY A 50 -9.58 -0.54 7.82
N ALA A 51 -9.99 -0.45 9.09
CA ALA A 51 -9.19 -0.96 10.21
C ALA A 51 -9.09 -2.49 10.19
N ALA A 52 -10.15 -3.19 9.82
CA ALA A 52 -10.18 -4.65 9.71
C ALA A 52 -9.25 -5.16 8.61
N VAL A 53 -9.32 -4.59 7.40
CA VAL A 53 -8.45 -5.03 6.30
C VAL A 53 -6.98 -4.71 6.54
N LEU A 54 -6.69 -3.53 7.14
CA LEU A 54 -5.31 -3.18 7.46
C LEU A 54 -4.76 -4.08 8.57
N ALA A 55 -5.55 -4.38 9.59
CA ALA A 55 -5.16 -5.33 10.63
C ALA A 55 -4.88 -6.72 10.05
N ALA A 56 -5.70 -7.19 9.09
CA ALA A 56 -5.49 -8.47 8.44
C ALA A 56 -4.19 -8.52 7.63
N VAL A 57 -3.92 -7.50 6.79
CA VAL A 57 -2.68 -7.44 6.00
C VAL A 57 -1.44 -7.29 6.90
N MET A 58 -1.51 -6.48 7.95
CA MET A 58 -0.42 -6.38 8.93
C MET A 58 -0.16 -7.72 9.65
N ALA A 59 -1.22 -8.42 10.05
CA ALA A 59 -1.12 -9.73 10.69
C ALA A 59 -0.57 -10.81 9.74
N PHE A 60 -0.90 -10.74 8.44
CA PHE A 60 -0.28 -11.58 7.41
C PHE A 60 1.24 -11.42 7.37
N TRP A 61 1.75 -10.19 7.58
CA TRP A 61 3.18 -9.91 7.70
C TRP A 61 3.78 -10.16 9.09
N GLY A 62 3.03 -10.81 9.99
CA GLY A 62 3.51 -11.18 11.33
C GLY A 62 3.42 -10.07 12.39
N TYR A 63 2.80 -8.92 12.07
CA TYR A 63 2.59 -7.85 13.05
C TYR A 63 1.44 -8.21 13.98
N LYS A 64 1.67 -8.11 15.29
CA LYS A 64 0.62 -8.31 16.30
C LYS A 64 -0.29 -7.08 16.34
N THR A 65 -1.47 -7.17 15.75
CA THR A 65 -2.45 -6.09 15.69
C THR A 65 -3.89 -6.61 15.74
N THR A 66 -4.83 -5.73 16.05
CA THR A 66 -6.28 -5.99 16.01
C THR A 66 -7.01 -4.82 15.35
N GLN A 67 -8.20 -5.05 14.79
CA GLN A 67 -8.99 -3.97 14.19
C GLN A 67 -9.23 -2.82 15.18
N GLN A 68 -9.41 -3.09 16.49
CA GLN A 68 -9.61 -2.06 17.50
C GLN A 68 -8.35 -1.23 17.73
N SER A 69 -7.18 -1.87 17.76
CA SER A 69 -5.90 -1.15 17.91
C SER A 69 -5.57 -0.28 16.69
N VAL A 70 -5.96 -0.72 15.49
CA VAL A 70 -5.84 0.06 14.26
C VAL A 70 -6.87 1.20 14.24
N ALA A 71 -8.13 0.92 14.58
CA ALA A 71 -9.23 1.88 14.55
C ALA A 71 -8.96 3.13 15.42
N LYS A 72 -8.29 2.97 16.57
CA LYS A 72 -7.87 4.10 17.43
C LYS A 72 -7.05 5.16 16.69
N GLU A 73 -6.37 4.77 15.63
CA GLU A 73 -5.41 5.61 14.91
C GLU A 73 -5.97 6.08 13.56
N VAL A 74 -6.83 5.27 12.94
CA VAL A 74 -7.30 5.51 11.56
C VAL A 74 -8.77 5.93 11.45
N PHE A 75 -9.58 5.72 12.49
CA PHE A 75 -11.01 6.01 12.42
C PHE A 75 -11.27 7.52 12.52
N ASP A 76 -11.99 8.06 11.54
CA ASP A 76 -12.43 9.45 11.52
C ASP A 76 -13.89 9.56 11.98
N GLU A 77 -14.11 10.15 13.15
CA GLU A 77 -15.45 10.40 13.70
C GLU A 77 -16.32 11.30 12.82
N THR A 78 -15.73 12.19 12.02
CA THR A 78 -16.46 13.06 11.09
C THR A 78 -16.91 12.28 9.86
N LEU A 79 -16.05 11.39 9.34
CA LEU A 79 -16.39 10.53 8.20
C LEU A 79 -17.18 9.29 8.60
N GLN A 80 -17.17 8.93 9.89
CA GLN A 80 -17.62 7.64 10.41
C GLN A 80 -16.97 6.46 9.67
N ALA A 81 -15.71 6.63 9.24
CA ALA A 81 -14.93 5.69 8.43
C ALA A 81 -13.43 5.99 8.53
N ALA A 82 -12.58 5.11 7.99
CA ALA A 82 -11.14 5.36 7.87
C ALA A 82 -10.79 5.92 6.47
N SER A 83 -9.98 6.97 6.41
CA SER A 83 -9.45 7.48 5.14
C SER A 83 -8.30 6.60 4.64
N GLY A 84 -8.11 6.53 3.31
CA GLY A 84 -6.99 5.79 2.73
C GLY A 84 -5.63 6.31 3.20
N GLY A 85 -5.52 7.63 3.37
CA GLY A 85 -4.34 8.28 3.93
C GLY A 85 -4.03 7.89 5.37
N ASP A 86 -5.05 7.76 6.22
CA ASP A 86 -4.85 7.29 7.59
C ASP A 86 -4.33 5.85 7.63
N LEU A 87 -4.81 4.99 6.72
CA LEU A 87 -4.29 3.62 6.57
C LEU A 87 -2.81 3.62 6.17
N VAL A 88 -2.44 4.42 5.16
CA VAL A 88 -1.04 4.58 4.72
C VAL A 88 -0.16 5.11 5.86
N ARG A 89 -0.59 6.21 6.49
CA ARG A 89 0.14 6.87 7.58
C ARG A 89 0.38 5.89 8.74
N TYR A 90 -0.65 5.17 9.16
CA TYR A 90 -0.53 4.23 10.28
C TYR A 90 0.40 3.04 9.95
N ALA A 91 0.30 2.48 8.74
CA ALA A 91 1.21 1.41 8.31
C ALA A 91 2.66 1.89 8.31
N ARG A 92 2.95 3.08 7.77
CA ARG A 92 4.28 3.70 7.80
C ARG A 92 4.78 3.97 9.21
N TYR A 93 3.91 4.45 10.10
CA TYR A 93 4.25 4.65 11.51
C TYR A 93 4.65 3.34 12.22
N LYS A 94 4.12 2.20 11.77
CA LYS A 94 4.51 0.86 12.25
C LYS A 94 5.75 0.28 11.56
N GLY A 95 6.44 1.07 10.73
CA GLY A 95 7.67 0.66 10.05
C GLY A 95 7.43 -0.25 8.84
N LEU A 96 6.21 -0.25 8.27
CA LEU A 96 5.91 -0.92 7.01
C LEU A 96 6.08 0.06 5.85
N SER A 97 6.49 -0.45 4.69
CA SER A 97 6.32 0.26 3.43
C SER A 97 4.84 0.23 3.04
N ALA A 98 4.28 1.40 2.76
CA ALA A 98 2.87 1.52 2.37
C ALA A 98 2.66 2.60 1.32
N TYR A 99 1.90 2.24 0.28
CA TYR A 99 1.63 3.10 -0.87
C TYR A 99 0.18 2.97 -1.29
N SER A 100 -0.55 4.07 -1.28
CA SER A 100 -1.83 4.16 -1.99
C SER A 100 -1.60 4.63 -3.42
N TYR A 101 -2.36 4.08 -4.36
CA TYR A 101 -2.15 4.31 -5.79
C TYR A 101 -3.41 3.99 -6.59
N ALA A 102 -3.46 4.47 -7.84
CA ALA A 102 -4.49 4.10 -8.80
C ALA A 102 -4.03 2.86 -9.58
N GLY A 103 -4.63 1.71 -9.32
CA GLY A 103 -4.21 0.45 -9.90
C GLY A 103 -4.84 0.10 -11.25
N SER A 104 -4.42 -1.05 -11.78
CA SER A 104 -5.02 -1.74 -12.93
C SER A 104 -5.12 -3.24 -12.67
N LEU A 105 -5.87 -3.98 -13.48
CA LEU A 105 -5.92 -5.44 -13.36
C LEU A 105 -4.53 -6.08 -13.53
N ALA A 106 -3.75 -5.60 -14.50
CA ALA A 106 -2.40 -6.10 -14.74
C ALA A 106 -1.47 -5.82 -13.54
N ASP A 107 -1.63 -4.65 -12.92
CA ASP A 107 -0.92 -4.27 -11.71
C ASP A 107 -1.23 -5.20 -10.53
N LEU A 108 -2.51 -5.44 -10.27
CA LEU A 108 -2.95 -6.34 -9.20
C LEU A 108 -2.35 -7.72 -9.40
N LYS A 109 -2.41 -8.27 -10.62
CA LYS A 109 -1.84 -9.58 -10.93
C LYS A 109 -0.34 -9.63 -10.68
N ALA A 110 0.42 -8.66 -11.20
CA ALA A 110 1.87 -8.61 -11.01
C ALA A 110 2.27 -8.55 -9.52
N LYS A 111 1.52 -7.82 -8.70
CA LYS A 111 1.78 -7.75 -7.24
C LYS A 111 1.33 -9.03 -6.52
N LEU A 112 0.23 -9.66 -6.95
CA LEU A 112 -0.21 -10.96 -6.41
C LEU A 112 0.80 -12.08 -6.71
N GLU A 113 1.43 -12.08 -7.89
CA GLU A 113 2.53 -13.02 -8.24
C GLU A 113 3.71 -12.90 -7.28
N LEU A 114 3.94 -11.71 -6.74
CA LEU A 114 4.97 -11.44 -5.73
C LEU A 114 4.49 -11.75 -4.30
N GLY A 115 3.29 -12.30 -4.13
CA GLY A 115 2.73 -12.64 -2.82
C GLY A 115 2.25 -11.43 -2.01
N MET A 116 1.89 -10.33 -2.67
CA MET A 116 1.41 -9.10 -2.01
C MET A 116 -0.13 -9.06 -1.97
N PRO A 117 -0.78 -9.18 -0.81
CA PRO A 117 -2.20 -8.88 -0.67
C PRO A 117 -2.43 -7.38 -0.87
N ILE A 118 -3.42 -7.01 -1.68
CA ILE A 118 -3.68 -5.61 -2.02
C ILE A 118 -5.02 -5.19 -1.42
N ILE A 119 -5.02 -4.12 -0.63
CA ILE A 119 -6.26 -3.51 -0.13
C ILE A 119 -6.84 -2.65 -1.25
N VAL A 120 -8.13 -2.77 -1.52
CA VAL A 120 -8.83 -1.97 -2.56
C VAL A 120 -10.04 -1.28 -1.97
N LEU A 121 -10.42 -0.14 -2.54
CA LEU A 121 -11.66 0.56 -2.22
C LEU A 121 -12.70 0.30 -3.30
N HIS A 122 -13.73 -0.48 -2.98
CA HIS A 122 -14.83 -0.80 -3.89
C HIS A 122 -16.08 -0.03 -3.53
N ASP A 123 -16.99 0.07 -4.49
CA ASP A 123 -18.40 0.27 -4.17
C ASP A 123 -18.99 -0.95 -3.45
N GLY A 124 -19.58 -0.69 -2.28
CA GLY A 124 -20.22 -1.69 -1.42
C GLY A 124 -21.75 -1.68 -1.50
N GLY A 125 -22.35 -0.79 -2.29
CA GLY A 125 -23.81 -0.73 -2.52
C GLY A 125 -24.69 -0.31 -1.33
N ARG A 126 -24.14 -0.22 -0.11
CA ARG A 126 -24.90 0.15 1.12
C ARG A 126 -25.01 1.65 1.35
N ASN A 127 -24.03 2.43 0.89
CA ASN A 127 -24.05 3.88 0.87
C ASN A 127 -23.11 4.35 -0.25
N GLU A 128 -23.67 4.82 -1.35
CA GLU A 128 -22.94 5.17 -2.57
C GLU A 128 -21.84 6.24 -2.41
N SER A 129 -21.85 6.95 -1.27
CA SER A 129 -20.92 8.04 -0.96
C SER A 129 -19.67 7.59 -0.21
N ILE A 130 -19.68 6.38 0.37
CA ILE A 130 -18.59 5.87 1.23
C ILE A 130 -18.18 4.50 0.68
N GLY A 131 -16.94 4.38 0.21
CA GLY A 131 -16.42 3.13 -0.32
C GLY A 131 -16.25 2.05 0.76
N HIS A 132 -16.08 0.82 0.32
CA HIS A 132 -15.89 -0.37 1.15
C HIS A 132 -14.54 -1.01 0.86
N TYR A 133 -13.71 -1.11 1.89
CA TYR A 133 -12.39 -1.72 1.74
C TYR A 133 -12.47 -3.25 1.73
N ARG A 134 -11.71 -3.87 0.83
CA ARG A 134 -11.55 -5.34 0.68
C ARG A 134 -10.08 -5.68 0.46
N ILE A 135 -9.71 -6.96 0.54
CA ILE A 135 -8.34 -7.42 0.28
C ILE A 135 -8.35 -8.36 -0.91
N VAL A 136 -7.72 -7.98 -2.02
CA VAL A 136 -7.46 -8.89 -3.14
C VAL A 136 -6.32 -9.83 -2.75
N ILE A 137 -6.58 -11.13 -2.88
CA ILE A 137 -5.64 -12.19 -2.51
C ILE A 137 -5.35 -13.16 -3.66
N GLY A 138 -6.02 -13.04 -4.80
CA GLY A 138 -5.79 -13.96 -5.91
C GLY A 138 -6.54 -13.60 -7.18
N CYS A 139 -6.30 -14.37 -8.23
CA CYS A 139 -7.01 -14.32 -9.48
C CYS A 139 -7.05 -15.69 -10.17
N ASP A 140 -8.03 -15.89 -11.04
CA ASP A 140 -8.11 -17.04 -11.93
C ASP A 140 -8.41 -16.56 -13.37
N ASP A 141 -7.42 -16.67 -14.24
CA ASP A 141 -7.56 -16.29 -15.66
C ASP A 141 -8.45 -17.23 -16.47
N ALA A 142 -8.60 -18.49 -16.03
CA ALA A 142 -9.49 -19.42 -16.71
C ALA A 142 -10.96 -19.00 -16.54
N SER A 143 -11.33 -18.57 -15.33
CA SER A 143 -12.66 -18.03 -15.04
C SER A 143 -12.76 -16.50 -15.15
N LYS A 144 -11.66 -15.82 -15.46
CA LYS A 144 -11.52 -14.35 -15.51
C LYS A 144 -12.03 -13.67 -14.24
N SER A 145 -11.57 -14.13 -13.09
CA SER A 145 -12.04 -13.66 -11.78
C SER A 145 -10.92 -13.18 -10.87
N LEU A 146 -11.25 -12.21 -10.01
CA LEU A 146 -10.43 -11.81 -8.87
C LEU A 146 -11.02 -12.41 -7.59
N ILE A 147 -10.13 -12.83 -6.70
CA ILE A 147 -10.45 -13.44 -5.41
C ILE A 147 -10.10 -12.43 -4.32
N PHE A 148 -11.06 -12.13 -3.43
CA PHE A 148 -10.87 -11.15 -2.36
C PHE A 148 -11.49 -11.60 -1.03
N ILE A 149 -10.97 -11.06 0.07
CA ILE A 149 -11.56 -11.14 1.41
C ILE A 149 -12.45 -9.91 1.62
N ASP A 150 -13.70 -10.15 2.00
CA ASP A 150 -14.63 -9.09 2.41
C ASP A 150 -14.69 -9.01 3.95
N PRO A 151 -14.31 -7.89 4.57
CA PRO A 151 -14.36 -7.78 6.02
C PRO A 151 -15.80 -7.73 6.56
N LEU A 152 -16.84 -7.57 5.73
CA LEU A 152 -18.22 -7.47 6.20
C LEU A 152 -18.67 -8.73 6.96
N ASP A 153 -18.25 -9.89 6.48
CA ASP A 153 -18.57 -11.20 7.05
C ASP A 153 -17.36 -12.13 7.14
N ALA A 154 -16.15 -11.63 6.87
CA ALA A 154 -14.92 -12.42 6.80
C ALA A 154 -14.95 -13.51 5.70
N GLY A 155 -15.80 -13.36 4.68
CA GLY A 155 -15.87 -14.27 3.55
C GLY A 155 -14.75 -14.10 2.53
N ILE A 156 -14.43 -15.18 1.81
CA ILE A 156 -13.64 -15.15 0.57
C ILE A 156 -14.60 -15.25 -0.60
N TYR A 157 -14.47 -14.31 -1.52
CA TYR A 157 -15.35 -14.16 -2.68
C TYR A 157 -14.54 -14.18 -3.96
N SER A 158 -15.18 -14.61 -5.05
CA SER A 158 -14.66 -14.54 -6.40
C SER A 158 -15.68 -13.81 -7.27
N VAL A 159 -15.24 -12.78 -7.98
CA VAL A 159 -16.08 -12.02 -8.92
C VAL A 159 -15.37 -11.86 -10.25
N SER A 160 -16.13 -11.68 -11.32
CA SER A 160 -15.54 -11.47 -12.65
C SER A 160 -14.66 -10.20 -12.68
N TYR A 161 -13.67 -10.17 -13.58
CA TYR A 161 -12.84 -8.99 -13.79
C TYR A 161 -13.69 -7.76 -14.13
N ASP A 162 -14.69 -7.90 -14.99
CA ASP A 162 -15.53 -6.78 -15.41
C ASP A 162 -16.32 -6.19 -14.24
N GLU A 163 -16.91 -7.06 -13.41
CA GLU A 163 -17.64 -6.64 -12.20
C GLU A 163 -16.71 -5.97 -11.19
N PHE A 164 -15.54 -6.58 -10.93
CA PHE A 164 -14.53 -6.00 -10.04
C PHE A 164 -14.13 -4.59 -10.50
N LEU A 165 -13.75 -4.45 -11.78
CA LEU A 165 -13.31 -3.19 -12.37
C LEU A 165 -14.42 -2.14 -12.31
N ALA A 166 -15.68 -2.50 -12.49
CA ALA A 166 -16.80 -1.58 -12.38
C ALA A 166 -16.96 -1.01 -10.95
N LEU A 167 -16.88 -1.87 -9.93
CA LEU A 167 -16.98 -1.47 -8.52
C LEU A 167 -15.79 -0.63 -8.07
N TRP A 168 -14.60 -0.94 -8.58
CA TRP A 168 -13.35 -0.28 -8.23
C TRP A 168 -13.17 1.08 -8.91
N LYS A 169 -13.62 1.21 -10.16
CA LYS A 169 -13.53 2.44 -10.95
C LYS A 169 -14.28 3.62 -10.33
N ARG A 170 -15.37 3.37 -9.59
CA ARG A 170 -16.10 4.43 -8.85
C ARG A 170 -15.21 5.18 -7.86
N PHE A 171 -14.16 4.53 -7.35
CA PHE A 171 -13.18 5.12 -6.43
C PHE A 171 -11.81 5.32 -7.09
N GLY A 172 -11.79 5.57 -8.40
CA GLY A 172 -10.56 5.90 -9.12
C GLY A 172 -9.53 4.76 -9.16
N ASN A 173 -9.99 3.51 -9.04
CA ASN A 173 -9.13 2.34 -8.89
C ASN A 173 -8.18 2.45 -7.68
N TRP A 174 -8.61 3.07 -6.59
CA TRP A 174 -7.77 3.23 -5.41
C TRP A 174 -7.38 1.87 -4.82
N SER A 175 -6.08 1.69 -4.62
CA SER A 175 -5.46 0.52 -4.02
C SER A 175 -4.43 0.93 -2.99
N LEU A 176 -4.13 0.01 -2.08
CA LEU A 176 -3.12 0.16 -1.05
C LEU A 176 -2.30 -1.13 -0.96
N LEU A 177 -1.01 -0.99 -1.24
CA LEU A 177 0.00 -2.00 -1.00
C LEU A 177 0.66 -1.72 0.35
N VAL A 178 0.74 -2.74 1.21
CA VAL A 178 1.44 -2.70 2.49
C VAL A 178 2.34 -3.92 2.60
N CYS A 179 3.63 -3.71 2.87
CA CYS A 179 4.60 -4.79 3.03
C CYS A 179 5.74 -4.42 4.00
N PRO A 180 6.46 -5.40 4.55
CA PRO A 180 7.72 -5.15 5.25
C PRO A 180 8.69 -4.41 4.34
N SER A 181 9.41 -3.42 4.85
CA SER A 181 10.36 -2.65 4.03
C SER A 181 11.49 -3.50 3.44
N SER A 182 11.77 -4.67 4.00
CA SER A 182 12.72 -5.64 3.42
C SER A 182 12.21 -6.34 2.15
N LEU A 183 10.90 -6.28 1.87
CA LEU A 183 10.25 -6.84 0.68
C LEU A 183 9.84 -5.75 -0.33
N ASP A 184 10.09 -4.48 -0.01
CA ASP A 184 9.64 -3.36 -0.82
C ASP A 184 10.52 -3.16 -2.05
N VAL A 185 9.99 -3.61 -3.18
CA VAL A 185 10.54 -3.36 -4.52
C VAL A 185 9.73 -2.30 -5.29
N PHE A 186 8.74 -1.68 -4.64
CA PHE A 186 7.74 -0.82 -5.28
C PHE A 186 8.00 0.67 -5.08
N SER A 187 8.89 1.04 -4.15
CA SER A 187 9.22 2.43 -3.84
C SER A 187 9.56 3.31 -5.06
N VAL A 188 10.19 2.75 -6.10
CA VAL A 188 10.50 3.46 -7.35
C VAL A 188 9.23 3.77 -8.15
N GLU A 189 8.29 2.84 -8.18
CA GLU A 189 7.02 2.97 -8.93
C GLU A 189 5.99 3.81 -8.15
N LEU A 190 5.83 3.51 -6.87
CA LEU A 190 4.71 3.96 -6.04
C LEU A 190 5.08 5.01 -4.98
N GLY A 191 6.36 5.36 -4.86
CA GLY A 191 6.87 6.36 -3.92
C GLY A 191 6.76 7.79 -4.44
N ASP A 192 7.88 8.50 -4.50
CA ASP A 192 7.94 9.97 -4.63
C ASP A 192 7.24 10.56 -5.87
N THR A 193 7.09 9.77 -6.93
CA THR A 193 6.46 10.22 -8.19
C THR A 193 4.97 9.93 -8.26
N ASN A 194 4.42 9.19 -7.29
CA ASN A 194 3.02 8.79 -7.28
C ASN A 194 2.17 9.86 -6.54
N PRO A 195 1.40 10.69 -7.24
CA PRO A 195 0.64 11.76 -6.60
C PRO A 195 -0.45 11.24 -5.65
N VAL A 196 -0.96 10.01 -5.84
CA VAL A 196 -2.05 9.46 -5.02
C VAL A 196 -1.61 9.30 -3.57
N VAL A 197 -0.45 8.70 -3.32
CA VAL A 197 0.05 8.50 -1.95
C VAL A 197 0.31 9.83 -1.24
N HIS A 198 0.81 10.83 -1.98
CA HIS A 198 1.08 12.15 -1.44
C HIS A 198 -0.20 12.94 -1.15
N PHE A 199 -1.24 12.85 -2.00
CA PHE A 199 -2.55 13.45 -1.68
C PHE A 199 -3.18 12.82 -0.44
N ASP A 200 -3.14 11.49 -0.34
CA ASP A 200 -3.68 10.75 0.80
C ASP A 200 -2.94 11.09 2.10
N LEU A 201 -1.60 11.13 2.06
CA LEU A 201 -0.79 11.53 3.22
C LEU A 201 -1.00 12.98 3.60
N ALA A 202 -1.13 13.89 2.62
CA ALA A 202 -1.43 15.29 2.89
C ALA A 202 -2.74 15.45 3.67
N TYR A 203 -3.78 14.71 3.27
CA TYR A 203 -5.05 14.66 3.99
C TYR A 203 -4.86 14.15 5.42
N ALA A 204 -4.23 12.98 5.58
CA ALA A 204 -4.02 12.36 6.88
C ALA A 204 -3.22 13.26 7.83
N TYR A 205 -2.08 13.79 7.37
CA TYR A 205 -1.26 14.69 8.19
C TYR A 205 -2.02 15.95 8.60
N ARG A 206 -2.83 16.53 7.71
CA ARG A 206 -3.64 17.70 8.06
C ARG A 206 -4.66 17.38 9.15
N ARG A 207 -5.32 16.23 9.04
CA ARG A 207 -6.29 15.74 10.04
C ARG A 207 -5.63 15.52 11.40
N HIS A 208 -4.39 15.04 11.44
CA HIS A 208 -3.61 14.84 12.67
C HIS A 208 -2.87 16.10 13.16
N GLY A 209 -3.15 17.28 12.59
CA GLY A 209 -2.54 18.55 13.02
C GLY A 209 -1.08 18.74 12.57
N GLU A 210 -0.56 17.86 11.71
CA GLU A 210 0.81 17.84 11.20
C GLU A 210 0.93 18.74 9.96
N ALA A 211 0.56 20.03 10.08
CA ALA A 211 0.38 20.95 8.96
C ALA A 211 1.59 21.09 8.02
N LYS A 212 2.82 21.07 8.56
CA LYS A 212 4.05 21.15 7.76
C LYS A 212 4.25 19.92 6.87
N LEU A 213 3.96 18.73 7.40
CA LEU A 213 4.03 17.49 6.63
C LEU A 213 2.92 17.47 5.58
N ALA A 214 1.71 17.90 5.94
CA ALA A 214 0.62 18.02 4.98
C ALA A 214 0.95 18.94 3.80
N GLU A 215 1.57 20.09 4.06
CA GLU A 215 2.02 21.02 3.01
C GLU A 215 3.12 20.40 2.14
N GLN A 216 4.10 19.73 2.76
CA GLN A 216 5.17 19.04 2.04
C GLN A 216 4.61 17.99 1.07
N GLU A 217 3.76 17.10 1.55
CA GLU A 217 3.12 16.06 0.75
C GLU A 217 2.27 16.69 -0.38
N SER A 218 1.51 17.75 -0.08
CA SER A 218 0.73 18.48 -1.09
C SER A 218 1.61 19.03 -2.21
N ARG A 219 2.78 19.57 -1.89
CA ARG A 219 3.74 20.09 -2.87
C ARG A 219 4.32 18.98 -3.74
N ILE A 220 4.62 17.82 -3.16
CA ILE A 220 5.11 16.66 -3.93
C ILE A 220 4.02 16.19 -4.89
N ALA A 221 2.77 16.05 -4.41
CA ALA A 221 1.64 15.60 -5.20
C ALA A 221 1.39 16.45 -6.47
N VAL A 222 1.64 17.76 -6.41
CA VAL A 222 1.49 18.67 -7.57
C VAL A 222 2.81 18.94 -8.33
N GLY A 223 3.88 18.19 -8.05
CA GLY A 223 5.17 18.31 -8.74
C GLY A 223 6.01 19.55 -8.34
N LEU A 224 5.67 20.22 -7.24
CA LEU A 224 6.40 21.37 -6.68
C LEU A 224 7.43 20.99 -5.60
N GLY A 225 7.52 19.71 -5.24
CA GLY A 225 8.50 19.17 -4.27
C GLY A 225 9.95 19.28 -4.74
N GLY A 226 10.20 19.22 -6.05
CA GLY A 226 11.54 19.32 -6.65
C GLY A 226 12.04 20.75 -6.94
N ARG A 227 11.21 21.79 -6.72
CA ARG A 227 11.61 23.19 -6.88
C ARG A 227 11.61 23.86 -5.51
N GLN A 228 12.78 23.92 -4.87
CA GLN A 228 13.04 25.01 -3.93
C GLN A 228 13.00 26.31 -4.74
N VAL A 229 11.85 26.99 -4.74
CA VAL A 229 11.82 28.41 -5.10
C VAL A 229 12.49 29.13 -3.94
N LEU A 230 13.82 29.31 -4.05
CA LEU A 230 14.57 30.22 -3.20
C LEU A 230 14.05 31.62 -3.49
N VAL A 231 13.04 32.05 -2.74
CA VAL A 231 12.72 33.47 -2.65
C VAL A 231 13.84 34.08 -1.83
N LYS A 232 14.80 34.74 -2.50
CA LYS A 232 15.70 35.67 -1.82
C LYS A 232 14.81 36.67 -1.09
N SER A 233 14.81 36.64 0.24
CA SER A 233 14.32 37.76 1.00
C SER A 233 15.23 38.94 0.64
N GLU A 234 14.72 39.87 -0.17
CA GLU A 234 15.33 41.17 -0.24
C GLU A 234 15.32 41.74 1.17
N SER A 235 16.51 42.01 1.70
CA SER A 235 16.67 42.66 2.98
C SER A 235 15.88 43.96 2.94
N VAL A 236 14.78 44.02 3.69
CA VAL A 236 14.18 45.30 4.07
C VAL A 236 15.21 45.98 4.96
N ARG A 237 16.12 46.75 4.34
CA ARG A 237 17.00 47.67 5.09
C ARG A 237 16.08 48.65 5.79
N GLY A 238 16.12 48.58 7.11
CA GLY A 238 15.22 49.30 7.99
C GLY A 238 15.25 50.80 7.76
N ALA A 239 14.07 51.37 7.58
CA ALA A 239 13.83 52.75 7.96
C ALA A 239 13.54 52.76 9.47
N LYS A 240 14.59 52.90 10.29
CA LYS A 240 14.47 53.39 11.66
C LYS A 240 15.25 54.69 11.80
N GLY A 241 14.49 55.78 11.86
CA GLY A 241 14.70 56.94 12.73
C GLY A 241 16.07 57.59 12.76
N SER A 242 16.20 58.72 12.07
CA SER A 242 17.11 59.79 12.48
C SER A 242 16.31 60.91 13.13
N SER A 243 16.35 60.92 14.47
CA SER A 243 16.11 62.07 15.32
C SER A 243 17.07 63.21 14.90
N VAL A 244 16.51 64.39 14.62
CA VAL A 244 17.29 65.60 14.39
C VAL A 244 17.62 66.20 15.77
N LYS A 245 18.92 66.30 16.03
CA LYS A 245 19.52 66.89 17.22
C LYS A 245 19.25 68.40 17.28
N SER A 246 18.86 68.83 18.48
CA SER A 246 19.00 70.18 18.99
C SER A 246 20.47 70.63 18.91
N ALA A 247 20.69 71.82 18.36
CA ALA A 247 21.95 72.55 18.42
C ALA A 247 21.72 73.81 19.25
N ASN A 248 22.40 73.89 20.39
CA ASN A 248 22.45 75.05 21.24
C ASN A 248 23.87 75.62 21.18
N SER A 249 24.04 76.86 20.72
CA SER A 249 24.94 77.85 21.32
C SER A 249 24.87 79.17 20.56
N ARG A 250 24.41 80.24 21.22
CA ARG A 250 25.26 81.37 21.61
C ARG A 250 24.46 82.41 22.38
N VAL A 251 25.06 82.80 23.49
CA VAL A 251 24.72 83.91 24.39
C VAL A 251 25.13 85.23 23.76
N SER A 252 24.31 86.28 23.91
CA SER A 252 24.77 87.67 24.07
C SER A 252 23.64 88.55 24.59
N ALA A 253 23.96 89.37 25.59
CA ALA A 253 23.10 90.22 26.38
C ALA A 253 22.97 91.66 25.83
N ARG A 254 22.09 92.44 26.50
CA ARG A 254 21.83 93.91 26.43
C ARG A 254 20.90 94.33 25.28
N GLY A 255 19.89 95.18 25.45
CA GLY A 255 19.45 96.02 26.55
C GLY A 255 18.77 97.27 25.98
N ARG A 256 17.65 97.68 26.59
CA ARG A 256 16.74 98.80 26.26
C ARG A 256 15.73 98.55 25.16
#